data_AF-A0A6N8YHC9-F1
#
_entry.id   AF-A0A6N8YHC9-F1
#
_cell.length_a   1.000
_cell.length_b   1.000
_cell.length_c   1.000
_cell.angle_alpha   90.00
_cell.angle_beta   90.00
_cell.angle_gamma   90.00
#
_symmetry.space_group_name_H-M   'P 1'
#
loop_
_entity.id
_entity.type
_entity.pdbx_description
1 polymer ?
#
loop_
_entity_poly.entity_id
_entity_poly.type
_entity_poly.pdbx_seq_one_letter_code
_entity_poly.pdbx_strand_id
1 'polypeptide(L)'
;MDLVKAYVRQELLGPLRGAGRWVSMGLAGSVALVVGMVLLLLSLLRALQTETGATFEGNRSWIPYLIAVGALVAVIAALLRQVGKRGLR
;
A
#
# COMPACT_ATOMS: atom_id res chain seq x y z
N MET A 1 32.07 -5.90 -31.08
CA MET A 1 31.55 -5.88 -29.69
C MET A 1 30.56 -4.74 -29.46
N ASP A 2 30.69 -3.59 -30.14
CA ASP A 2 29.76 -2.47 -30.00
C ASP A 2 28.34 -2.69 -30.56
N LEU A 3 28.20 -3.49 -31.62
CA LEU A 3 26.90 -3.86 -32.20
C LEU A 3 26.00 -4.62 -31.21
N VAL A 4 26.57 -5.53 -30.41
CA VAL A 4 25.83 -6.29 -29.39
C VAL A 4 25.38 -5.36 -28.25
N LYS A 5 26.25 -4.44 -27.82
CA LYS A 5 25.90 -3.40 -26.82
C LYS A 5 24.78 -2.49 -27.32
N ALA A 6 24.84 -2.06 -28.58
CA ALA A 6 23.82 -1.21 -29.19
C ALA A 6 22.46 -1.92 -29.32
N TYR A 7 22.47 -3.20 -29.70
CA TYR A 7 21.27 -4.02 -29.84
C TYR A 7 20.59 -4.27 -28.50
N VAL A 8 21.34 -4.66 -27.46
CA VAL A 8 20.81 -4.82 -26.10
C VAL A 8 20.23 -3.50 -25.58
N ARG A 9 20.84 -2.36 -25.92
CA ARG A 9 20.26 -1.05 -25.57
C ARG A 9 18.98 -0.77 -26.34
N GLN A 10 18.87 -1.12 -27.62
CA GLN A 10 17.66 -0.92 -28.41
C GLN A 10 16.50 -1.81 -27.94
N GLU A 11 16.77 -3.09 -27.69
CA GLU A 11 15.80 -4.06 -27.20
C GLU A 11 15.25 -3.67 -25.81
N LEU A 12 16.07 -3.00 -24.97
CA LEU A 12 15.67 -2.57 -23.63
C LEU A 12 15.08 -1.15 -23.60
N LEU A 13 15.60 -0.21 -24.40
CA LEU A 13 15.14 1.18 -24.41
C LEU A 13 13.80 1.37 -25.12
N GLY A 14 13.46 0.51 -26.10
CA GLY A 14 12.15 0.47 -26.74
C GLY A 14 10.99 0.29 -25.74
N PRO A 15 10.99 -0.79 -24.93
CA PRO A 15 9.95 -1.01 -23.92
C PRO A 15 10.04 -0.07 -22.71
N LEU A 16 11.24 0.38 -22.30
CA LEU A 16 11.42 1.27 -21.15
C LEU A 16 10.78 2.66 -21.34
N ARG A 17 10.81 3.21 -22.57
CA ARG A 17 10.15 4.50 -22.86
C ARG A 17 8.63 4.43 -22.69
N GLY A 18 8.00 3.28 -22.96
CA GLY A 18 6.58 3.05 -22.74
C GLY A 18 6.24 2.77 -21.26
N ALA A 19 7.12 2.05 -20.56
CA ALA A 19 6.92 1.67 -19.16
C ALA A 19 6.92 2.87 -18.18
N GLY A 20 7.64 3.95 -18.50
CA GLY A 20 7.79 5.10 -17.60
C GLY A 20 6.47 5.74 -17.14
N ARG A 21 5.44 5.80 -18.02
CA ARG A 21 4.10 6.33 -17.67
C ARG A 21 3.36 5.42 -16.68
N TRP A 22 3.41 4.12 -16.90
CA TRP A 22 2.73 3.14 -16.04
C TRP A 22 3.40 3.04 -14.68
N VAL A 23 4.74 3.09 -14.65
CA VAL A 23 5.52 3.10 -13.40
C VAL A 23 5.24 4.36 -12.59
N SER A 24 5.19 5.54 -13.22
CA SER A 24 4.90 6.78 -12.48
C SER A 24 3.46 6.82 -11.95
N MET A 25 2.48 6.31 -12.70
CA MET A 25 1.11 6.13 -12.21
C MET A 25 1.05 5.12 -11.05
N GLY A 26 1.79 4.02 -11.12
CA GLY A 26 1.91 3.06 -10.04
C GLY A 26 2.53 3.65 -8.77
N LEU A 27 3.58 4.48 -8.94
CA LEU A 27 4.23 5.17 -7.84
C LEU A 27 3.30 6.20 -7.18
N ALA A 28 2.63 7.03 -7.98
CA ALA A 28 1.66 8.01 -7.49
C ALA A 28 0.51 7.33 -6.73
N GLY A 29 -0.02 6.23 -7.29
CA GLY A 29 -1.04 5.42 -6.62
C GLY A 29 -0.55 4.81 -5.30
N SER A 30 0.70 4.32 -5.26
CA SER A 30 1.30 3.77 -4.04
C SER A 30 1.43 4.82 -2.94
N VAL A 31 1.90 6.02 -3.29
CA VAL A 31 1.99 7.14 -2.34
C VAL A 31 0.61 7.52 -1.81
N ALA A 32 -0.38 7.66 -2.69
CA ALA A 32 -1.75 7.98 -2.29
C ALA A 32 -2.35 6.91 -1.36
N LEU A 33 -2.09 5.62 -1.64
CA LEU A 33 -2.53 4.51 -0.79
C LEU A 33 -1.86 4.53 0.58
N VAL A 34 -0.55 4.77 0.66
CA VAL A 34 0.16 4.88 1.94
C VAL A 34 -0.39 6.03 2.78
N VAL A 35 -0.54 7.21 2.18
CA VAL A 35 -1.07 8.39 2.87
C VAL A 35 -2.50 8.14 3.35
N GLY A 36 -3.37 7.64 2.48
CA GLY A 36 -4.75 7.32 2.83
C GLY A 36 -4.85 6.29 3.96
N MET A 37 -4.04 5.23 3.91
CA MET A 37 -4.00 4.20 4.94
C MET A 37 -3.60 4.77 6.30
N VAL A 38 -2.54 5.60 6.35
CA VAL A 38 -2.09 6.23 7.59
C VAL A 38 -3.20 7.11 8.18
N LEU A 39 -3.86 7.93 7.36
CA LEU A 39 -4.95 8.78 7.82
C LEU A 39 -6.14 7.98 8.35
N LEU A 40 -6.52 6.88 7.68
CA LEU A 40 -7.58 5.98 8.15
C LEU A 40 -7.24 5.31 9.48
N LEU A 41 -6.00 4.81 9.63
CA LEU A 41 -5.56 4.20 10.88
C LEU A 41 -5.53 5.21 12.03
N LEU A 42 -5.03 6.43 11.78
CA LEU A 42 -5.05 7.51 12.76
C LEU A 42 -6.48 7.90 13.15
N SER A 43 -7.38 8.01 12.17
CA SER A 43 -8.80 8.30 12.41
C SER A 43 -9.47 7.21 13.24
N LEU A 44 -9.23 5.94 12.92
CA LEU A 44 -9.74 4.80 13.69
C LEU A 44 -9.22 4.81 15.12
N LEU A 45 -7.92 4.97 15.31
CA LEU A 45 -7.31 5.02 16.63
C LEU A 45 -7.86 6.19 17.45
N ARG A 46 -8.01 7.37 16.82
CA ARG A 46 -8.57 8.56 17.46
C ARG A 46 -10.04 8.35 17.83
N ALA A 47 -10.85 7.74 16.97
CA ALA A 47 -12.23 7.41 17.27
C ALA A 47 -12.32 6.44 18.45
N LEU A 48 -11.51 5.38 18.46
CA LEU A 48 -11.44 4.43 19.58
C LEU A 48 -11.00 5.07 20.89
N GLN A 49 -10.12 6.08 20.85
CA GLN A 49 -9.68 6.77 22.07
C GLN A 49 -10.66 7.86 22.51
N THR A 50 -11.36 8.51 21.57
CA THR A 50 -12.24 9.66 21.85
C THR A 50 -13.65 9.22 22.24
N GLU A 51 -14.24 8.28 21.49
CA GLU A 51 -15.62 7.83 21.70
C GLU A 51 -15.73 6.85 22.88
N THR A 52 -14.67 6.08 23.14
CA THR A 52 -14.68 5.07 24.21
C THR A 52 -14.14 5.59 25.56
N GLY A 53 -13.67 6.83 25.60
CA GLY A 53 -13.24 7.55 26.81
C GLY A 53 -12.31 6.72 27.70
N ALA A 54 -12.71 6.54 28.97
CA ALA A 54 -11.92 5.82 29.99
C ALA A 54 -11.85 4.30 29.80
N THR A 55 -12.57 3.71 28.84
CA THR A 55 -12.66 2.25 28.65
C THR A 55 -11.30 1.61 28.30
N PHE A 56 -10.44 2.38 27.64
CA PHE A 56 -9.10 1.95 27.23
C PHE A 56 -7.97 2.61 28.03
N GLU A 57 -8.26 3.25 29.15
CA GLU A 57 -7.24 3.87 30.00
C GLU A 57 -6.52 2.85 30.91
N GLY A 58 -5.33 3.22 31.39
CA GLY A 58 -4.51 2.37 32.28
C GLY A 58 -3.98 1.10 31.61
N ASN A 59 -4.21 -0.06 32.24
CA ASN A 59 -3.70 -1.36 31.79
C ASN A 59 -4.27 -1.83 30.44
N ARG A 60 -5.31 -1.17 29.91
CA ARG A 60 -6.01 -1.56 28.68
C ARG A 60 -5.64 -0.70 27.46
N SER A 61 -4.69 0.21 27.62
CA SER A 61 -4.22 1.16 26.60
C SER A 61 -3.64 0.52 25.34
N TRP A 62 -3.23 -0.75 25.39
CA TRP A 62 -2.70 -1.50 24.24
C TRP A 62 -3.80 -2.01 23.28
N ILE A 63 -5.05 -2.16 23.74
CA ILE A 63 -6.14 -2.74 22.92
C ILE A 63 -6.44 -1.92 21.65
N PRO A 64 -6.56 -0.59 21.69
CA PRO A 64 -6.80 0.22 20.49
C PRO A 64 -5.74 0.02 19.40
N TYR A 65 -4.48 -0.19 19.80
CA TYR A 65 -3.38 -0.45 18.88
C TYR A 65 -3.50 -1.84 18.23
N LEU A 66 -3.92 -2.86 18.99
CA LEU A 66 -4.19 -4.18 18.39
C LEU A 66 -5.34 -4.14 17.40
N ILE A 67 -6.40 -3.36 17.68
CA ILE A 67 -7.50 -3.18 16.73
C ILE A 67 -7.00 -2.51 15.45
N ALA A 68 -6.17 -1.46 15.57
CA ALA A 68 -5.57 -0.79 14.42
C ALA A 68 -4.68 -1.74 13.58
N VAL A 69 -3.87 -2.58 14.24
CA VAL A 69 -3.06 -3.61 13.56
C VAL A 69 -3.98 -4.65 12.87
N GLY A 70 -5.02 -5.11 13.55
CA GLY A 70 -6.00 -6.02 12.97
C GLY A 70 -6.69 -5.44 11.73
N ALA A 71 -7.08 -4.16 11.77
CA ALA A 71 -7.64 -3.45 10.64
C ALA A 71 -6.65 -3.37 9.47
N LEU A 72 -5.38 -3.06 9.73
CA LEU A 72 -4.32 -3.05 8.72
C LEU A 72 -4.17 -4.43 8.05
N VAL A 73 -4.10 -5.50 8.84
CA VAL A 73 -4.00 -6.88 8.34
C VAL A 73 -5.22 -7.24 7.48
N ALA A 74 -6.43 -6.86 7.90
CA ALA A 74 -7.65 -7.10 7.15
C ALA A 74 -7.63 -6.42 5.77
N VAL A 75 -7.17 -5.16 5.70
CA VAL A 75 -7.02 -4.44 4.44
C VAL A 75 -5.96 -5.09 3.55
N ILE A 76 -4.79 -5.45 4.10
CA ILE A 76 -3.74 -6.16 3.34
C ILE A 76 -4.29 -7.47 2.76
N ALA A 77 -4.99 -8.27 3.57
CA ALA A 77 -5.61 -9.51 3.11
C ALA A 77 -6.65 -9.27 1.99
N ALA A 78 -7.44 -8.20 2.09
CA ALA A 78 -8.38 -7.80 1.05
C ALA A 78 -7.67 -7.39 -0.26
N LEU A 79 -6.56 -6.66 -0.16
CA LEU A 79 -5.74 -6.27 -1.32
C LEU A 79 -5.09 -7.49 -1.99
N LEU A 80 -4.49 -8.39 -1.20
CA LEU A 80 -3.90 -9.64 -1.71
C LEU A 80 -4.94 -10.51 -2.43
N ARG A 81 -6.16 -10.59 -1.90
CA ARG A 81 -7.29 -11.27 -2.57
C ARG A 81 -7.65 -10.65 -3.91
N GLN A 82 -7.53 -9.33 -4.08
CA GLN A 82 -7.84 -8.67 -5.34
C GLN A 82 -6.77 -8.88 -6.41
N VAL A 83 -5.50 -8.97 -6.01
CA VAL A 83 -4.39 -9.26 -6.93
C VAL A 83 -4.53 -10.66 -7.53
N GLY A 84 -4.80 -11.67 -6.71
CA GLY A 84 -4.95 -13.06 -7.18
C GLY A 84 -6.12 -13.27 -8.15
N LYS A 85 -7.21 -12.50 -8.00
CA LYS A 85 -8.38 -12.57 -8.91
C LYS A 85 -8.12 -11.97 -10.30
N ARG A 86 -7.16 -11.05 -10.44
CA ARG A 86 -6.87 -10.36 -11.70
C ARG A 86 -5.83 -11.06 -12.57
N GLY A 87 -4.94 -11.86 -11.98
CA GLY A 87 -3.92 -12.63 -12.73
C GLY A 87 -4.43 -13.92 -13.38
N LEU A 88 -5.65 -14.36 -13.06
CA LEU A 88 -6.28 -15.59 -13.58
C LEU A 88 -7.33 -15.31 -14.67
N ARG A 89 -7.46 -14.07 -15.15
CA ARG A 89 -8.36 -13.67 -16.24
C ARG A 89 -7.58 -13.19 -17.45
#